data_AF-A0A5D0HQ61-F1
#
_entry.id   AF-A0A5D0HQ61-F1
#
_cell.length_a   1.000
_cell.length_b   1.000
_cell.length_c   1.000
_cell.angle_alpha   90.00
_cell.angle_beta   90.00
_cell.angle_gamma   90.00
#
_symmetry.space_group_name_H-M   'P 1'
#
loop_
_entity.id
_entity.type
_entity.pdbx_description
1 polymer ?
#
loop_
_entity_poly.entity_id
_entity_poly.type
_entity_poly.pdbx_seq_one_letter_code
_entity_poly.pdbx_strand_id
1 'polypeptide(L)' 'NKIFGLDEKALAGKFRAEELEKVNELLNISEGSGLEAETVNTARMLEGSVRNTGIHACGVIITPDDITKFVPVSVAKDS' A
#
# COMPACT_ATOMS: atom_id res chain seq x y z
N ASN A 1 0.28 -4.03 6.15
CA ASN A 1 0.30 -4.52 7.57
C ASN A 1 -0.78 -5.54 7.97
N LYS A 2 -1.30 -6.39 7.07
CA LYS A 2 -2.35 -7.38 7.45
C LYS A 2 -1.88 -8.83 7.54
N ILE A 3 -0.61 -9.11 7.24
CA ILE A 3 -0.06 -10.47 7.16
C ILE A 3 1.04 -10.64 8.22
N PHE A 4 2.04 -9.77 8.16
CA PHE A 4 3.14 -9.75 9.12
C PHE A 4 2.67 -9.26 10.51
N GLY A 5 2.71 -10.15 11.50
CA GLY A 5 2.25 -9.89 12.88
C GLY A 5 0.89 -10.49 13.23
N LEU A 6 0.31 -11.31 12.35
CA LEU A 6 -0.82 -12.18 12.71
C LEU A 6 -0.33 -13.57 13.11
N ASP A 7 -0.98 -14.18 14.09
CA ASP A 7 -0.77 -15.58 14.44
C ASP A 7 -1.28 -16.52 13.34
N GLU A 8 -0.72 -17.72 13.27
CA GLU A 8 -1.03 -18.75 12.27
C GLU A 8 -2.53 -19.07 12.18
N LYS A 9 -3.23 -19.09 13.33
CA LYS A 9 -4.70 -19.27 13.38
C LYS A 9 -5.47 -18.10 12.76
N ALA A 10 -4.98 -16.88 12.96
CA ALA A 10 -5.59 -15.68 12.40
C ALA A 10 -5.34 -15.57 10.90
N LEU A 11 -4.19 -16.06 10.41
CA LEU A 11 -3.91 -16.22 8.99
C LEU A 11 -4.84 -17.26 8.37
N ALA A 12 -4.94 -18.46 8.97
CA ALA A 12 -5.78 -19.54 8.47
C ALA A 12 -7.28 -19.18 8.41
N GLY A 13 -7.74 -18.29 9.28
CA GLY A 13 -9.12 -17.78 9.25
C GLY A 13 -9.38 -16.68 8.21
N LYS A 14 -8.33 -16.00 7.72
CA LYS A 14 -8.46 -14.86 6.78
C LYS A 14 -8.13 -15.20 5.33
N PHE A 15 -7.34 -16.25 5.10
CA PHE A 15 -6.84 -16.62 3.78
C PHE A 15 -7.25 -18.04 3.42
N ARG A 16 -7.43 -18.31 2.11
CA ARG A 16 -7.69 -19.66 1.62
C ARG A 16 -6.41 -20.50 1.67
N ALA A 17 -6.54 -21.82 1.62
CA ALA A 17 -5.41 -22.75 1.70
C ALA A 17 -4.28 -22.44 0.67
N GLU A 18 -4.64 -22.11 -0.57
CA GLU A 18 -3.67 -21.75 -1.62
C GLU A 18 -2.98 -20.40 -1.36
N GLU A 19 -3.64 -19.47 -0.68
CA GLU A 19 -3.09 -18.16 -0.32
C GLU A 19 -2.16 -18.28 0.89
N LEU A 20 -2.44 -19.20 1.82
CA LEU A 20 -1.61 -19.45 3.00
C LEU A 20 -0.23 -19.95 2.63
N GLU A 21 -0.11 -20.79 1.61
CA GLU A 21 1.19 -21.27 1.12
C GLU A 21 2.08 -20.10 0.68
N LYS A 22 1.53 -19.18 -0.13
CA LYS A 22 2.23 -17.98 -0.61
C LYS A 22 2.55 -17.00 0.52
N VAL A 23 1.65 -16.87 1.51
CA VAL A 23 1.88 -16.04 2.70
C VAL A 23 3.05 -16.57 3.53
N ASN A 24 3.08 -17.89 3.76
CA ASN A 24 4.16 -18.52 4.52
C ASN A 24 5.50 -18.41 3.79
N GLU A 25 5.51 -18.55 2.45
CA GLU A 25 6.70 -18.29 1.65
C GLU A 25 7.21 -16.86 1.84
N LEU A 26 6.33 -15.87 1.78
CA LEU A 26 6.66 -14.46 2.00
C LEU A 26 7.19 -14.18 3.41
N LEU A 27 6.63 -14.82 4.44
CA LEU A 27 7.10 -14.74 5.82
C LEU A 27 8.52 -15.31 5.93
N ASN A 28 8.75 -16.50 5.39
CA ASN A 28 10.05 -17.16 5.38
C ASN A 28 11.12 -16.32 4.68
N ILE A 29 10.79 -15.68 3.55
CA ILE A 29 11.71 -14.76 2.85
C ILE A 29 12.02 -13.56 3.74
N SER A 30 11.02 -12.99 4.42
CA SER A 30 11.21 -11.80 5.26
C SER A 30 12.04 -12.05 6.51
N GLU A 31 11.99 -13.28 7.06
CA GLU A 31 12.74 -13.73 8.25
C GLU A 31 14.12 -14.31 7.90
N GLY A 32 14.36 -14.60 6.62
CA GLY A 32 15.63 -15.10 6.12
C GLY A 32 16.76 -14.08 6.20
N SER A 33 17.95 -14.51 5.78
CA SER A 33 19.13 -13.65 5.63
C SER A 33 19.52 -13.56 4.17
N GLY A 34 19.61 -12.35 3.61
CA GLY A 34 19.99 -12.15 2.20
C GLY A 34 19.39 -10.87 1.61
N LEU A 35 19.67 -10.65 0.33
CA LEU A 35 19.17 -9.49 -0.40
C LEU A 35 17.65 -9.53 -0.56
N GLU A 36 17.07 -10.72 -0.67
CA GLU A 36 15.63 -10.94 -0.79
C GLU A 36 14.91 -10.51 0.48
N ALA A 37 15.44 -10.91 1.65
CA ALA A 37 14.93 -10.49 2.95
C ALA A 37 15.05 -8.98 3.15
N GLU A 38 16.21 -8.40 2.82
CA GLU A 38 16.42 -6.95 2.87
C GLU A 38 15.46 -6.19 1.94
N THR A 39 15.26 -6.70 0.72
CA THR A 39 14.35 -6.12 -0.27
C THR A 39 12.90 -6.14 0.21
N VAL A 40 12.42 -7.27 0.75
CA VAL A 40 11.06 -7.39 1.28
C VAL A 40 10.85 -6.47 2.47
N ASN A 41 11.80 -6.42 3.41
CA ASN A 41 11.71 -5.56 4.58
C ASN A 41 11.79 -4.07 4.22
N THR A 42 12.61 -3.70 3.22
CA THR A 42 12.66 -2.34 2.68
C THR A 42 11.36 -1.96 1.99
N ALA A 43 10.80 -2.84 1.15
CA ALA A 43 9.52 -2.64 0.51
C ALA A 43 8.40 -2.45 1.56
N ARG A 44 8.46 -3.19 2.67
CA ARG A 44 7.51 -3.05 3.79
C ARG A 44 7.63 -1.69 4.49
N MET A 45 8.85 -1.19 4.70
CA MET A 45 9.04 0.15 5.28
C MET A 45 8.50 1.26 4.35
N LEU A 46 8.62 1.07 3.04
CA LEU A 46 8.15 2.03 2.04
C LEU A 46 6.67 1.85 1.67
N GLU A 47 6.02 0.77 2.10
CA GLU A 47 4.60 0.51 1.83
C GLU A 47 3.74 1.65 2.40
N GLY A 48 2.87 2.22 1.57
CA GLY A 48 2.01 3.34 1.97
C GLY A 48 2.66 4.72 1.90
N SER A 49 3.94 4.81 1.52
CA SER A 49 4.56 6.10 1.19
C SER A 49 3.90 6.73 -0.05
N VAL A 50 3.74 8.06 -0.02
CA VAL A 50 3.24 8.82 -1.17
C VAL A 50 4.37 8.93 -2.19
N ARG A 51 4.11 8.46 -3.42
CA ARG A 51 5.09 8.55 -4.51
C ARG A 51 4.96 9.84 -5.31
N ASN A 52 3.75 10.20 -5.72
CA ASN A 52 3.48 11.40 -6.49
C ASN A 52 2.01 11.82 -6.32
N THR A 53 1.69 13.06 -6.65
CA THR A 53 0.30 13.51 -6.81
C THR A 53 -0.19 13.15 -8.21
N GLY A 54 -1.44 12.69 -8.34
CA GLY A 54 -2.08 12.37 -9.60
C GLY A 54 -3.50 12.94 -9.67
N ILE A 55 -4.05 13.07 -10.88
CA ILE A 55 -5.42 13.53 -11.09
C ILE A 55 -6.34 12.32 -11.22
N HIS A 56 -7.45 12.33 -10.49
CA HIS A 56 -8.43 11.26 -10.57
C HIS A 56 -9.16 11.32 -11.93
N ALA A 57 -9.18 10.21 -12.66
CA ALA A 57 -9.67 10.16 -14.04
C ALA A 57 -11.11 10.67 -14.23
N CYS A 58 -11.96 10.52 -13.21
CA CYS A 58 -13.38 10.95 -13.28
C CYS A 58 -13.79 11.83 -12.09
N GLY A 59 -12.83 12.39 -11.35
CA GLY A 59 -13.11 13.10 -10.11
C GLY A 59 -13.53 14.53 -10.42
N VAL A 60 -14.79 14.87 -10.17
CA VAL A 60 -15.30 16.24 -10.32
C VAL A 60 -15.72 16.76 -8.95
N ILE A 61 -15.29 17.97 -8.61
CA ILE A 61 -15.64 18.66 -7.36
C ILE A 61 -16.38 19.95 -7.73
N ILE A 62 -17.53 20.19 -7.11
CA ILE A 62 -18.35 21.39 -7.32
C ILE A 62 -18.48 22.10 -5.97
N THR A 63 -18.16 23.39 -5.92
CA THR A 63 -18.15 24.22 -4.70
C THR A 63 -19.00 25.48 -4.89
N PRO A 64 -19.60 26.06 -3.82
CA PRO A 64 -20.51 27.21 -3.92
C PRO A 64 -19.80 28.56 -4.17
N ASP A 65 -18.47 28.61 -4.02
CA ASP A 65 -17.60 29.77 -4.28
C ASP A 65 -16.23 29.23 -4.73
N ASP A 66 -15.24 30.08 -5.02
CA ASP A 66 -13.91 29.70 -5.51
C ASP A 66 -13.26 28.62 -4.62
N ILE A 67 -12.88 27.49 -5.24
CA ILE A 67 -12.33 26.31 -4.58
C ILE A 67 -11.05 26.60 -3.77
N THR A 68 -10.27 27.62 -4.19
CA THR A 68 -9.03 28.04 -3.50
C THR A 68 -9.28 28.56 -2.08
N LYS A 69 -10.51 28.96 -1.76
CA LYS A 69 -10.94 29.38 -0.41
C LYS A 69 -11.14 28.20 0.54
N PHE A 70 -11.36 26.99 0.02
CA PHE A 70 -11.67 25.79 0.79
C PHE A 70 -10.49 24.81 0.88
N VAL A 71 -9.75 24.63 -0.22
CA VAL A 71 -8.65 23.67 -0.31
C VAL A 71 -7.51 24.20 -1.19
N PRO A 72 -6.25 23.84 -0.90
CA PRO A 72 -5.14 24.13 -1.81
C PRO A 72 -5.29 23.31 -3.10
N VAL A 73 -5.06 23.95 -4.25
CA VAL A 73 -5.18 23.33 -5.57
C VAL A 73 -3.86 23.37 -6.32
N SER A 74 -3.63 22.38 -7.19
CA SER A 74 -2.46 22.29 -8.05
C SER A 74 -2.87 21.94 -9.48
N VAL A 75 -2.17 22.53 -10.47
CA VAL A 75 -2.36 22.21 -11.90
C VAL A 75 -1.41 21.07 -12.30
N ALA A 76 -1.85 20.20 -13.22
CA ALA A 76 -0.99 19.15 -13.76
C ALA A 76 0.17 19.75 -14.57
N LYS A 77 1.34 19.06 -14.57
CA LYS A 77 2.50 19.47 -15.37
C LYS A 77 2.34 19.23 -16.87
N ASP A 78 1.42 18.36 -17.29
CA ASP A 78 1.20 17.99 -18.70
C ASP A 78 -0.19 18.42 -19.22
N SER A 79 -0.74 19.53 -18.70
CA SER A 79 -2.00 20.13 -19.17
C SER A 79 -1.77 21.25 -20.17
#